data_AF-A0A7C6XZ46-F1
#
_entry.id   AF-A0A7C6XZ46-F1
#
_cell.length_a   1.000
_cell.length_b   1.000
_cell.length_c   1.000
_cell.angle_alpha   90.00
_cell.angle_beta   90.00
_cell.angle_gamma   90.00
#
_symmetry.space_group_name_H-M   'P 1'
#
loop_
_entity.id
_entity.type
_entity.pdbx_description
1 polymer ?
#
loop_
_entity_poly.entity_id
_entity_poly.type
_entity_poly.pdbx_seq_one_letter_code
_entity_poly.pdbx_strand_id
1 'polypeptide(L)'
;MRFSYQELQYAPFGKVLAITHGETEMYVSLDFGPRILRYALIGGENFMFEDQKGEIVEKGPAFDEVFYPGAYWRNYAGHRIWLTPESMPETYIPDNDPVSYEINGQTITFTPPAQKALAVQEQLVLTFLEDGSVEVNAKATNIGDKPATFGIWQVTVMCKNGLAVVPQNTCDTGLLHNRTMSLWPYCDMSDARVSWGKTLITLEQNPENTNAFKIGTRNCRGFSAYLCHNAMFVKRFACFEGVNYPDDGCNFEMYTNQHFLELESLGPLASVSPGDTI
;
A
#
# COMPACT_ATOMS: atom_id res chain seq x y z
N MET A 1 -18.01 -8.44 -16.81
CA MET A 1 -18.38 -7.02 -17.04
C MET A 1 -17.16 -6.31 -17.60
N ARG A 2 -17.30 -5.30 -18.47
CA ARG A 2 -16.17 -4.49 -18.93
C ARG A 2 -16.15 -3.18 -18.14
N PHE A 3 -15.00 -2.79 -17.59
CA PHE A 3 -14.86 -1.49 -16.94
C PHE A 3 -15.02 -0.36 -17.97
N SER A 4 -15.43 0.83 -17.52
CA SER A 4 -15.33 2.07 -18.31
C SER A 4 -14.34 3.01 -17.67
N TYR A 5 -13.73 3.88 -18.48
CA TYR A 5 -12.71 4.81 -18.02
C TYR A 5 -12.79 6.15 -18.76
N GLN A 6 -12.32 7.20 -18.10
CA GLN A 6 -12.13 8.53 -18.67
C GLN A 6 -11.04 9.29 -17.92
N GLU A 7 -10.30 10.15 -18.60
CA GLU A 7 -9.44 11.12 -17.93
C GLU A 7 -10.26 12.30 -17.42
N LEU A 8 -10.05 12.71 -16.18
CA LEU A 8 -10.68 13.91 -15.62
C LEU A 8 -9.75 14.63 -14.64
N GLN A 9 -10.14 15.85 -14.27
CA GLN A 9 -9.46 16.63 -13.23
C GLN A 9 -10.07 16.29 -11.86
N TYR A 10 -9.24 15.88 -10.92
CA TYR A 10 -9.60 15.55 -9.55
C TYR A 10 -8.87 16.48 -8.60
N ALA A 11 -9.50 17.62 -8.29
CA ALA A 11 -8.89 18.63 -7.43
C ALA A 11 -8.70 18.09 -6.00
N PRO A 12 -7.59 18.42 -5.31
CA PRO A 12 -6.45 19.24 -5.76
C PRO A 12 -5.33 18.43 -6.43
N PHE A 13 -5.54 17.13 -6.70
CA PHE A 13 -4.53 16.17 -7.15
C PHE A 13 -4.25 16.19 -8.66
N GLY A 14 -5.00 16.94 -9.45
CA GLY A 14 -4.76 17.07 -10.89
C GLY A 14 -5.40 15.94 -11.69
N LYS A 15 -4.74 15.49 -12.76
CA LYS A 15 -5.30 14.52 -13.69
C LYS A 15 -5.31 13.10 -13.11
N VAL A 16 -6.45 12.43 -13.26
CA VAL A 16 -6.63 11.01 -12.92
C VAL A 16 -7.26 10.25 -14.09
N LEU A 17 -7.01 8.95 -14.14
CA LEU A 17 -7.83 7.99 -14.87
C LEU A 17 -8.97 7.54 -13.94
N ALA A 18 -10.17 8.04 -14.20
CA ALA A 18 -11.38 7.63 -13.48
C ALA A 18 -11.97 6.38 -14.11
N ILE A 19 -12.10 5.32 -13.33
CA ILE A 19 -12.50 3.99 -13.78
C ILE A 19 -13.72 3.55 -12.99
N THR A 20 -14.71 2.93 -13.66
CA THR A 20 -15.86 2.31 -13.00
C THR A 20 -15.95 0.85 -13.37
N HIS A 21 -16.20 -0.01 -12.39
CA HIS A 21 -16.29 -1.45 -12.56
C HIS A 21 -17.27 -2.07 -11.57
N GLY A 22 -18.34 -2.70 -12.08
CA GLY A 22 -19.43 -3.20 -11.26
C GLY A 22 -20.08 -2.06 -10.47
N GLU A 23 -20.07 -2.18 -9.15
CA GLU A 23 -20.60 -1.20 -8.21
C GLU A 23 -19.53 -0.23 -7.67
N THR A 24 -18.30 -0.31 -8.19
CA THR A 24 -17.16 0.47 -7.67
C THR A 24 -16.63 1.49 -8.67
N GLU A 25 -16.02 2.54 -8.13
CA GLU A 25 -15.24 3.53 -8.88
C GLU A 25 -13.84 3.66 -8.28
N MET A 26 -12.87 3.92 -9.14
CA MET A 26 -11.46 4.01 -8.81
C MET A 26 -10.79 5.13 -9.59
N TYR A 27 -10.05 6.01 -8.91
CA TYR A 27 -9.28 7.08 -9.56
C TYR A 27 -7.79 6.83 -9.37
N VAL A 28 -7.06 6.69 -10.47
CA VAL A 28 -5.60 6.49 -10.47
C VAL A 28 -4.91 7.76 -10.96
N SER A 29 -3.92 8.27 -10.23
CA SER A 29 -3.19 9.48 -10.58
C SER A 29 -2.41 9.32 -11.88
N LEU A 30 -2.43 10.36 -12.73
CA LEU A 30 -1.66 10.45 -13.97
C LEU A 30 -0.57 11.51 -13.92
N ASP A 31 -0.69 12.51 -13.06
CA ASP A 31 0.30 13.58 -12.92
C ASP A 31 1.43 13.24 -11.92
N PHE A 32 1.25 12.21 -11.09
CA PHE A 32 2.21 11.67 -10.12
C PHE A 32 1.91 10.20 -9.81
N GLY A 33 2.79 9.48 -9.11
CA GLY A 33 2.52 8.14 -8.55
C GLY A 33 3.34 7.00 -9.19
N PRO A 34 2.75 5.79 -9.39
CA PRO A 34 1.31 5.51 -9.50
C PRO A 34 0.61 5.42 -8.16
N ARG A 35 -0.58 6.05 -8.05
CA ARG A 35 -1.41 5.99 -6.84
C ARG A 35 -2.88 5.78 -7.16
N ILE A 36 -3.52 4.87 -6.44
CA ILE A 36 -4.99 4.78 -6.43
C ILE A 36 -5.51 5.75 -5.38
N LEU A 37 -5.85 6.97 -5.80
CA LEU A 37 -6.32 8.04 -4.92
C LEU A 37 -7.73 7.82 -4.41
N ARG A 38 -8.57 7.13 -5.20
CA ARG A 38 -9.95 6.83 -4.83
C ARG A 38 -10.27 5.38 -5.07
N TYR A 39 -10.96 4.77 -4.11
CA TYR A 39 -11.70 3.53 -4.31
C TYR A 39 -12.98 3.60 -3.47
N ALA A 40 -14.13 3.53 -4.12
CA ALA A 40 -15.42 3.75 -3.50
C ALA A 40 -16.50 2.91 -4.19
N LEU A 41 -17.64 2.73 -3.51
CA LEU A 41 -18.88 2.40 -4.22
C LEU A 41 -19.26 3.59 -5.10
N ILE A 42 -19.91 3.35 -6.25
CA ILE A 42 -20.38 4.42 -7.14
C ILE A 42 -21.31 5.35 -6.37
N GLY A 43 -20.96 6.64 -6.31
CA GLY A 43 -21.69 7.66 -5.55
C GLY A 43 -21.46 7.62 -4.03
N GLY A 44 -20.59 6.74 -3.55
CA GLY A 44 -20.22 6.61 -2.14
C GLY A 44 -19.03 7.49 -1.73
N GLU A 45 -18.60 7.34 -0.48
CA GLU A 45 -17.42 8.02 0.06
C GLU A 45 -16.13 7.26 -0.25
N ASN A 46 -15.00 7.97 -0.28
CA ASN A 46 -13.70 7.38 -0.59
C ASN A 46 -13.16 6.56 0.59
N PHE A 47 -12.76 5.31 0.36
CA PHE A 47 -12.04 4.53 1.37
C PHE A 47 -10.58 4.94 1.53
N MET A 48 -10.01 5.60 0.53
CA MET A 48 -8.64 6.08 0.58
C MET A 48 -8.58 7.40 1.34
N PHE A 49 -7.55 7.57 2.16
CA PHE A 49 -7.18 8.89 2.66
C PHE A 49 -6.82 9.81 1.49
N GLU A 50 -6.88 11.12 1.72
CA GLU A 50 -6.50 12.16 0.76
C GLU A 50 -5.84 13.32 1.52
N ASP A 51 -4.55 13.56 1.29
CA ASP A 51 -3.86 14.73 1.85
C ASP A 51 -4.16 15.98 1.00
N GLN A 52 -5.39 16.46 1.18
CA GLN A 52 -5.97 17.62 0.50
C GLN A 52 -5.13 18.89 0.66
N LYS A 53 -4.37 19.03 1.76
CA LYS A 53 -3.56 20.21 2.04
C LYS A 53 -2.09 20.04 1.65
N GLY A 54 -1.62 18.81 1.45
CA GLY A 54 -0.22 18.53 1.16
C GLY A 54 0.71 18.79 2.33
N GLU A 55 0.23 18.51 3.54
CA GLU A 55 0.95 18.78 4.79
C GLU A 55 1.92 17.64 5.16
N ILE A 56 1.75 16.44 4.59
CA ILE A 56 2.53 15.26 4.94
C ILE A 56 3.66 15.08 3.93
N VAL A 57 4.83 15.64 4.27
CA VAL A 57 5.99 15.74 3.38
C VAL A 57 7.28 15.38 4.13
N GLU A 58 8.09 14.50 3.54
CA GLU A 58 9.45 14.20 3.97
C GLU A 58 10.45 14.78 2.96
N LYS A 59 11.46 15.48 3.47
CA LYS A 59 12.48 16.18 2.66
C LYS A 59 13.70 16.51 3.49
N GLY A 60 14.78 16.90 2.82
CA GLY A 60 15.99 17.44 3.48
C GLY A 60 17.28 16.90 2.88
N PRO A 61 18.43 17.11 3.54
CA PRO A 61 19.74 16.81 2.97
C PRO A 61 19.89 15.35 2.50
N ALA A 62 19.33 14.38 3.24
CA ALA A 62 19.37 12.97 2.85
C ALA A 62 18.63 12.71 1.54
N PHE A 63 17.48 13.37 1.32
CA PHE A 63 16.72 13.27 0.07
C PHE A 63 17.47 13.94 -1.08
N ASP A 64 18.07 15.11 -0.81
CA ASP A 64 18.85 15.84 -1.82
C ASP A 64 20.07 15.04 -2.30
N GLU A 65 20.72 14.32 -1.38
CA GLU A 65 21.89 13.48 -1.65
C GLU A 65 21.54 12.20 -2.42
N VAL A 66 20.45 11.52 -2.05
CA VAL A 66 20.06 10.23 -2.66
C VAL A 66 19.31 10.40 -3.98
N PHE A 67 18.47 11.44 -4.11
CA PHE A 67 17.59 11.60 -5.27
C PHE A 67 18.00 12.77 -6.17
N TYR A 68 17.78 14.00 -5.72
CA TYR A 68 18.12 15.24 -6.44
C TYR A 68 17.89 16.46 -5.54
N PRO A 69 18.56 17.61 -5.78
CA PRO A 69 18.36 18.82 -4.98
C PRO A 69 16.90 19.28 -4.94
N GLY A 70 16.36 19.46 -3.73
CA GLY A 70 14.96 19.81 -3.50
C GLY A 70 14.01 18.61 -3.54
N ALA A 71 14.52 17.38 -3.53
CA ALA A 71 13.71 16.18 -3.50
C ALA A 71 12.83 16.13 -2.25
N TYR A 72 11.60 15.70 -2.44
CA TYR A 72 10.66 15.47 -1.37
C TYR A 72 9.75 14.29 -1.71
N TRP A 73 9.45 13.49 -0.71
CA TRP A 73 8.31 12.60 -0.76
C TRP A 73 7.10 13.30 -0.18
N ARG A 74 5.95 13.13 -0.82
CA ARG A 74 4.66 13.61 -0.32
C ARG A 74 3.71 12.43 -0.16
N ASN A 75 3.05 12.36 0.98
CA ASN A 75 1.95 11.42 1.15
C ASN A 75 0.69 12.02 0.50
N TYR A 76 0.55 11.92 -0.83
CA TYR A 76 -0.70 12.24 -1.52
C TYR A 76 -1.89 11.38 -1.07
N ALA A 77 -1.62 10.33 -0.29
CA ALA A 77 -2.50 9.26 0.13
C ALA A 77 -2.78 8.20 -0.95
N GLY A 78 -3.84 7.42 -0.79
CA GLY A 78 -4.20 6.32 -1.70
C GLY A 78 -3.48 5.00 -1.47
N HIS A 79 -3.61 4.10 -2.44
CA HIS A 79 -2.76 2.90 -2.56
C HIS A 79 -1.49 3.23 -3.34
N ARG A 80 -0.33 2.77 -2.89
CA ARG A 80 0.98 2.96 -3.54
C ARG A 80 1.85 1.70 -3.47
N ILE A 81 2.89 1.68 -4.29
CA ILE A 81 3.92 0.64 -4.33
C ILE A 81 5.21 1.22 -3.75
N TRP A 82 5.85 0.44 -2.89
CA TRP A 82 7.20 0.64 -2.40
C TRP A 82 7.96 -0.68 -2.45
N LEU A 83 9.26 -0.60 -2.16
CA LEU A 83 10.11 -1.77 -1.93
C LEU A 83 10.36 -1.95 -0.44
N THR A 84 10.52 -3.20 -0.02
CA THR A 84 10.89 -3.61 1.33
C THR A 84 12.26 -4.31 1.31
N PRO A 85 13.11 -4.19 2.35
CA PRO A 85 12.88 -3.55 3.66
C PRO A 85 12.78 -2.02 3.62
N GLU A 86 12.12 -1.44 4.62
CA GLU A 86 12.04 0.01 4.81
C GLU A 86 13.42 0.60 5.14
N SER A 87 13.83 1.64 4.41
CA SER A 87 15.00 2.45 4.75
C SER A 87 14.80 3.92 4.42
N MET A 88 15.43 4.79 5.21
CA MET A 88 15.38 6.24 5.02
C MET A 88 16.70 6.69 4.36
N PRO A 89 16.66 7.38 3.21
CA PRO A 89 15.48 7.90 2.52
C PRO A 89 14.94 7.01 1.39
N GLU A 90 15.56 5.87 1.09
CA GLU A 90 15.32 5.10 -0.15
C GLU A 90 13.88 4.62 -0.33
N THR A 91 13.16 4.27 0.74
CA THR A 91 11.74 3.91 0.66
C THR A 91 10.86 5.11 0.33
N TYR A 92 11.24 6.30 0.79
CA TYR A 92 10.49 7.54 0.64
C TYR A 92 10.84 8.20 -0.71
N ILE A 93 10.64 7.46 -1.80
CA ILE A 93 10.93 7.94 -3.16
C ILE A 93 10.03 9.12 -3.54
N PRO A 94 10.60 10.20 -4.11
CA PRO A 94 9.84 11.27 -4.74
C PRO A 94 9.03 10.79 -5.96
N ASP A 95 7.84 10.22 -5.76
CA ASP A 95 6.93 9.74 -6.80
C ASP A 95 6.05 10.86 -7.40
N ASN A 96 6.67 12.02 -7.67
CA ASN A 96 5.98 13.26 -8.07
C ASN A 96 5.87 13.45 -9.59
N ASP A 97 6.28 12.47 -10.38
CA ASP A 97 6.36 12.58 -11.84
C ASP A 97 5.18 11.92 -12.56
N PRO A 98 4.78 12.43 -13.75
CA PRO A 98 3.65 11.88 -14.51
C PRO A 98 3.80 10.39 -14.84
N VAL A 99 2.67 9.70 -14.79
CA VAL A 99 2.56 8.24 -14.96
C VAL A 99 1.88 7.94 -16.29
N SER A 100 2.52 7.09 -17.09
CA SER A 100 1.93 6.57 -18.32
C SER A 100 1.02 5.37 -18.02
N TYR A 101 0.02 5.13 -18.86
CA TYR A 101 -0.80 3.92 -18.76
C TYR A 101 -1.09 3.30 -20.12
N GLU A 102 -1.24 1.98 -20.12
CA GLU A 102 -1.66 1.19 -21.27
C GLU A 102 -2.84 0.29 -20.90
N ILE A 103 -3.77 0.12 -21.83
CA ILE A 103 -4.95 -0.72 -21.64
C ILE A 103 -4.85 -1.93 -22.57
N ASN A 104 -4.96 -3.12 -22.00
CA ASN A 104 -4.99 -4.38 -22.73
C ASN A 104 -6.10 -5.28 -22.18
N GLY A 105 -7.20 -5.38 -22.93
CA GLY A 105 -8.35 -6.21 -22.54
C GLY A 105 -8.99 -5.74 -21.24
N GLN A 106 -8.87 -6.55 -20.19
CA GLN A 106 -9.39 -6.28 -18.84
C GLN A 106 -8.32 -5.74 -17.89
N THR A 107 -7.14 -5.40 -18.42
CA THR A 107 -5.99 -4.96 -17.63
C THR A 107 -5.59 -3.54 -17.99
N ILE A 108 -5.25 -2.75 -16.98
CA ILE A 108 -4.61 -1.43 -17.13
C ILE A 108 -3.26 -1.50 -16.43
N THR A 109 -2.19 -1.17 -17.14
CA THR A 109 -0.83 -1.12 -16.60
C THR A 109 -0.39 0.34 -16.52
N PHE A 110 -0.06 0.80 -15.32
CA PHE A 110 0.51 2.11 -15.06
C PHE A 110 2.02 1.98 -14.86
N THR A 111 2.79 2.78 -15.59
CA THR A 111 4.25 2.76 -15.56
C THR A 111 4.75 4.18 -15.24
N PRO A 112 5.23 4.44 -14.01
CA PRO A 112 5.93 5.68 -13.66
C PRO A 112 7.32 5.71 -14.31
N PRO A 113 8.01 6.87 -14.27
CA PRO A 113 9.43 6.91 -14.58
C PRO A 113 10.22 5.95 -13.68
N ALA A 114 11.29 5.37 -14.24
CA ALA A 114 12.18 4.52 -13.48
C ALA A 114 12.79 5.25 -12.28
N GLN A 115 12.85 4.55 -11.14
CA GLN A 115 13.47 5.02 -9.91
C GLN A 115 14.99 4.89 -10.04
N LYS A 116 15.62 5.93 -10.58
CA LYS A 116 17.07 5.91 -10.88
C LYS A 116 17.94 5.64 -9.66
N ALA A 117 17.58 6.21 -8.50
CA ALA A 117 18.32 6.03 -7.26
C ALA A 117 18.34 4.56 -6.79
N LEU A 118 17.26 3.81 -7.04
CA LEU A 118 17.16 2.40 -6.67
C LEU A 118 17.48 1.44 -7.83
N ALA A 119 17.66 1.97 -9.03
CA ALA A 119 17.79 1.21 -10.27
C ALA A 119 16.62 0.21 -10.46
N VAL A 120 15.39 0.67 -10.23
CA VAL A 120 14.16 -0.15 -10.39
C VAL A 120 13.15 0.52 -11.31
N GLN A 121 12.49 -0.28 -12.14
CA GLN A 121 11.28 0.11 -12.86
C GLN A 121 10.07 -0.57 -12.22
N GLU A 122 9.17 0.22 -11.64
CA GLU A 122 7.93 -0.29 -11.08
C GLU A 122 6.79 -0.28 -12.10
N GLN A 123 5.77 -1.11 -11.88
CA GLN A 123 4.48 -1.04 -12.56
C GLN A 123 3.34 -1.38 -11.62
N LEU A 124 2.24 -0.63 -11.69
CA LEU A 124 0.95 -0.97 -11.08
C LEU A 124 0.05 -1.57 -12.16
N VAL A 125 -0.40 -2.80 -11.96
CA VAL A 125 -1.22 -3.53 -12.91
C VAL A 125 -2.57 -3.84 -12.27
N LEU A 126 -3.63 -3.29 -12.85
CA LEU A 126 -5.01 -3.50 -12.41
C LEU A 126 -5.69 -4.47 -13.36
N THR A 127 -6.21 -5.59 -12.86
CA THR A 127 -7.03 -6.52 -13.64
C THR A 127 -8.45 -6.54 -13.08
N PHE A 128 -9.43 -6.21 -13.92
CA PHE A 128 -10.83 -6.14 -13.55
C PHE A 128 -11.52 -7.50 -13.77
N LEU A 129 -12.02 -8.11 -12.69
CA LEU A 129 -12.55 -9.48 -12.70
C LEU A 129 -14.08 -9.52 -12.85
N GLU A 130 -14.61 -10.61 -13.39
CA GLU A 130 -16.05 -10.70 -13.66
C GLU A 130 -16.94 -10.64 -12.42
N ASP A 131 -16.40 -10.97 -11.24
CA ASP A 131 -17.10 -10.93 -9.95
C ASP A 131 -17.18 -9.51 -9.34
N GLY A 132 -16.70 -8.50 -10.05
CA GLY A 132 -16.69 -7.10 -9.61
C GLY A 132 -15.44 -6.70 -8.83
N SER A 133 -14.57 -7.64 -8.46
CA SER A 133 -13.30 -7.34 -7.79
C SER A 133 -12.24 -6.81 -8.76
N VAL A 134 -11.22 -6.17 -8.19
CA VAL A 134 -10.05 -5.68 -8.93
C VAL A 134 -8.81 -6.32 -8.33
N GLU A 135 -8.07 -7.05 -9.14
CA GLU A 135 -6.76 -7.55 -8.77
C GLU A 135 -5.72 -6.43 -8.94
N VAL A 136 -4.95 -6.17 -7.89
CA VAL A 136 -3.92 -5.13 -7.86
C VAL A 136 -2.56 -5.81 -7.75
N ASN A 137 -1.84 -5.87 -8.86
CA ASN A 137 -0.48 -6.40 -8.90
C ASN A 137 0.51 -5.25 -8.98
N ALA A 138 1.60 -5.38 -8.23
CA ALA A 138 2.74 -4.48 -8.33
C ALA A 138 3.91 -5.31 -8.85
N LYS A 139 4.66 -4.72 -9.79
CA LYS A 139 5.87 -5.33 -10.36
C LYS A 139 7.05 -4.43 -10.11
N ALA A 140 8.21 -5.01 -9.88
CA ALA A 140 9.48 -4.29 -9.81
C ALA A 140 10.56 -5.01 -10.60
N THR A 141 11.05 -4.35 -11.65
CA THR A 141 12.14 -4.84 -12.49
C THR A 141 13.45 -4.21 -12.05
N ASN A 142 14.48 -5.02 -11.80
CA ASN A 142 15.83 -4.49 -11.57
C ASN A 142 16.43 -4.03 -12.91
N ILE A 143 16.66 -2.72 -13.05
CA ILE A 143 17.27 -2.13 -14.25
C ILE A 143 18.73 -1.70 -14.03
N GLY A 144 19.31 -2.09 -12.88
CA GLY A 144 20.72 -1.89 -12.57
C GLY A 144 21.63 -2.89 -13.26
N ASP A 145 22.92 -2.84 -12.91
CA ASP A 145 23.97 -3.70 -13.46
C ASP A 145 24.34 -4.89 -12.54
N LYS A 146 23.75 -4.95 -11.34
CA LYS A 146 24.01 -5.96 -10.32
C LYS A 146 22.73 -6.50 -9.70
N PRO A 147 22.75 -7.73 -9.14
CA PRO A 147 21.65 -8.23 -8.34
C PRO A 147 21.35 -7.31 -7.16
N ALA A 148 20.07 -7.13 -6.86
CA ALA A 148 19.58 -6.38 -5.69
C ALA A 148 18.58 -7.25 -4.92
N THR A 149 18.50 -7.07 -3.60
CA THR A 149 17.57 -7.82 -2.76
C THR A 149 16.46 -6.91 -2.28
N PHE A 150 15.23 -7.18 -2.72
CA PHE A 150 14.04 -6.44 -2.30
C PHE A 150 12.79 -7.31 -2.42
N GLY A 151 11.72 -6.89 -1.75
CA GLY A 151 10.36 -7.37 -1.95
C GLY A 151 9.43 -6.22 -2.33
N ILE A 152 8.20 -6.54 -2.73
CA ILE A 152 7.15 -5.56 -2.99
C ILE A 152 6.44 -5.20 -1.69
N TRP A 153 6.21 -3.92 -1.43
CA TRP A 153 5.41 -3.42 -0.32
C TRP A 153 4.26 -2.58 -0.86
N GLN A 154 3.03 -3.06 -0.70
CA GLN A 154 1.83 -2.35 -1.15
C GLN A 154 1.12 -1.69 0.04
N VAL A 155 1.23 -0.37 0.12
CA VAL A 155 0.65 0.43 1.19
C VAL A 155 -0.71 0.97 0.75
N THR A 156 -1.76 0.71 1.52
CA THR A 156 -3.11 1.26 1.28
C THR A 156 -3.47 2.20 2.42
N VAL A 157 -3.44 3.51 2.15
CA VAL A 157 -3.71 4.54 3.15
C VAL A 157 -5.21 4.77 3.23
N MET A 158 -5.83 4.32 4.32
CA MET A 158 -7.28 4.33 4.54
C MET A 158 -7.76 5.66 5.14
N CYS A 159 -8.99 6.04 4.79
CA CYS A 159 -9.69 7.23 5.29
C CYS A 159 -9.83 7.26 6.82
N LYS A 160 -10.16 8.42 7.38
CA LYS A 160 -10.27 8.61 8.83
C LYS A 160 -11.49 7.91 9.46
N ASN A 161 -11.45 7.74 10.78
CA ASN A 161 -12.53 7.23 11.64
C ASN A 161 -13.01 5.82 11.28
N GLY A 162 -12.18 5.02 10.61
CA GLY A 162 -12.50 3.63 10.30
C GLY A 162 -11.83 2.65 11.24
N LEU A 163 -12.23 1.40 11.11
CA LEU A 163 -11.76 0.28 11.92
C LEU A 163 -11.09 -0.75 11.01
N ALA A 164 -9.78 -0.94 11.18
CA ALA A 164 -9.06 -2.05 10.57
C ALA A 164 -9.36 -3.35 11.32
N VAL A 165 -9.52 -4.44 10.57
CA VAL A 165 -9.75 -5.78 11.09
C VAL A 165 -8.80 -6.74 10.40
N VAL A 166 -7.99 -7.43 11.20
CA VAL A 166 -6.95 -8.34 10.71
C VAL A 166 -7.08 -9.69 11.40
N PRO A 167 -7.12 -10.79 10.65
CA PRO A 167 -7.25 -12.11 11.22
C PRO A 167 -5.94 -12.57 11.87
N GLN A 168 -6.07 -13.30 12.96
CA GLN A 168 -4.96 -14.03 13.56
C GLN A 168 -4.95 -15.48 13.09
N ASN A 169 -3.75 -16.06 13.01
CA ASN A 169 -3.59 -17.48 12.69
C ASN A 169 -4.23 -18.35 13.79
N THR A 170 -4.89 -19.43 13.38
CA THR A 170 -5.65 -20.32 14.29
C THR A 170 -5.23 -21.80 14.15
N CYS A 171 -4.14 -22.07 13.44
CA CYS A 171 -3.62 -23.42 13.25
C CYS A 171 -3.26 -24.05 14.61
N ASP A 172 -3.76 -25.26 14.89
CA ASP A 172 -3.37 -26.01 16.08
C ASP A 172 -2.00 -26.65 15.86
N THR A 173 -1.00 -26.09 16.51
CA THR A 173 0.40 -26.52 16.47
C THR A 173 0.80 -27.35 17.69
N GLY A 174 -0.15 -27.67 18.58
CA GLY A 174 0.10 -28.31 19.86
C GLY A 174 0.98 -27.45 20.78
N LEU A 175 2.29 -27.72 20.78
CA LEU A 175 3.27 -27.04 21.65
C LEU A 175 4.01 -25.89 20.95
N LEU A 176 3.99 -25.82 19.62
CA LEU A 176 4.75 -24.80 18.87
C LEU A 176 3.94 -23.50 18.73
N HIS A 177 4.60 -22.38 18.47
CA HIS A 177 3.93 -21.12 18.17
C HIS A 177 3.27 -21.17 16.77
N ASN A 178 2.20 -20.39 16.58
CA ASN A 178 1.54 -20.22 15.28
C ASN A 178 1.35 -18.74 14.87
N ARG A 179 1.82 -17.81 15.72
CA ARG A 179 1.73 -16.35 15.55
C ARG A 179 3.09 -15.76 15.88
N THR A 180 3.54 -14.85 15.03
CA THR A 180 4.70 -13.99 15.24
C THR A 180 4.24 -12.56 14.96
N MET A 181 4.72 -11.62 15.76
CA MET A 181 4.42 -10.21 15.63
C MET A 181 5.69 -9.38 15.70
N SER A 182 5.80 -8.41 14.79
CA SER A 182 6.87 -7.42 14.79
C SER A 182 6.31 -6.11 15.35
N LEU A 183 7.07 -5.50 16.26
CA LEU A 183 6.67 -4.28 16.97
C LEU A 183 7.75 -3.22 16.78
N TRP A 184 7.35 -2.04 16.33
CA TRP A 184 8.26 -0.91 16.21
C TRP A 184 8.51 -0.27 17.58
N PRO A 185 9.65 0.43 17.79
CA PRO A 185 10.00 0.99 19.10
C PRO A 185 8.96 1.93 19.71
N TYR A 186 8.13 2.55 18.88
CA TYR A 186 7.05 3.45 19.29
C TYR A 186 5.70 2.74 19.52
N CYS A 187 5.61 1.43 19.30
CA CYS A 187 4.36 0.68 19.45
C CYS A 187 4.00 0.51 20.93
N ASP A 188 2.97 1.22 21.38
CA ASP A 188 2.35 1.00 22.68
C ASP A 188 1.33 -0.14 22.60
N MET A 189 1.65 -1.31 23.14
CA MET A 189 0.73 -2.46 23.15
C MET A 189 -0.54 -2.23 23.99
N SER A 190 -0.55 -1.18 24.83
CA SER A 190 -1.71 -0.76 25.62
C SER A 190 -2.55 0.33 24.96
N ASP A 191 -2.21 0.72 23.72
CA ASP A 191 -2.95 1.73 22.97
C ASP A 191 -4.45 1.39 22.91
N ALA A 192 -5.31 2.31 23.36
CA ALA A 192 -6.74 2.07 23.45
C ALA A 192 -7.41 1.86 22.07
N ARG A 193 -6.74 2.25 20.97
CA ARG A 193 -7.21 2.01 19.60
C ARG A 193 -7.10 0.54 19.19
N VAL A 194 -6.23 -0.25 19.81
CA VAL A 194 -6.04 -1.66 19.45
C VAL A 194 -6.85 -2.59 20.36
N SER A 195 -7.55 -3.55 19.75
CA SER A 195 -8.16 -4.67 20.46
C SER A 195 -7.49 -5.98 20.08
N TRP A 196 -6.91 -6.63 21.10
CA TRP A 196 -6.26 -7.93 20.99
C TRP A 196 -7.28 -9.06 21.17
N GLY A 197 -8.05 -9.35 20.12
CA GLY A 197 -9.06 -10.41 20.15
C GLY A 197 -8.46 -11.83 20.13
N LYS A 198 -9.33 -12.85 20.17
CA LYS A 198 -8.90 -14.27 20.06
C LYS A 198 -8.54 -14.67 18.63
N THR A 199 -9.36 -14.21 17.68
CA THR A 199 -9.32 -14.59 16.26
C THR A 199 -9.05 -13.43 15.32
N LEU A 200 -9.26 -12.20 15.80
CA LEU A 200 -9.07 -10.96 15.06
C LEU A 200 -8.27 -9.99 15.95
N ILE A 201 -7.48 -9.13 15.32
CA ILE A 201 -6.93 -7.89 15.89
C ILE A 201 -7.68 -6.76 15.20
N THR A 202 -8.11 -5.76 15.97
CA THR A 202 -8.72 -4.56 15.40
C THR A 202 -7.92 -3.32 15.78
N LEU A 203 -7.88 -2.34 14.90
CA LEU A 203 -7.22 -1.05 15.13
C LEU A 203 -8.11 0.09 14.63
N GLU A 204 -8.51 0.97 15.54
CA GLU A 204 -9.35 2.12 15.24
C GLU A 204 -8.49 3.34 14.85
N GLN A 205 -8.79 3.96 13.71
CA GLN A 205 -8.19 5.24 13.35
C GLN A 205 -8.83 6.35 14.21
N ASN A 206 -8.01 7.15 14.87
CA ASN A 206 -8.48 8.24 15.73
C ASN A 206 -7.74 9.56 15.40
N PRO A 207 -8.43 10.58 14.86
CA PRO A 207 -7.83 11.87 14.54
C PRO A 207 -7.33 12.68 15.73
N GLU A 208 -7.80 12.38 16.95
CA GLU A 208 -7.39 13.08 18.18
C GLU A 208 -6.16 12.43 18.84
N ASN A 209 -5.71 11.27 18.36
CA ASN A 209 -4.54 10.59 18.88
C ASN A 209 -3.33 10.78 17.94
N THR A 210 -2.38 11.60 18.37
CA THR A 210 -1.16 11.92 17.62
C THR A 210 -0.07 10.86 17.71
N ASN A 211 -0.23 9.84 18.56
CA ASN A 211 0.78 8.80 18.70
C ASN A 211 0.74 7.87 17.48
N ALA A 212 1.91 7.58 16.93
CA ALA A 212 2.05 6.53 15.93
C ALA A 212 1.91 5.15 16.60
N PHE A 213 1.25 4.23 15.91
CA PHE A 213 1.16 2.82 16.31
C PHE A 213 1.40 1.96 15.07
N LYS A 214 2.27 0.95 15.16
CA LYS A 214 2.55 0.03 14.05
C LYS A 214 2.79 -1.39 14.56
N ILE A 215 2.15 -2.35 13.91
CA ILE A 215 2.39 -3.78 14.15
C ILE A 215 2.49 -4.53 12.83
N GLY A 216 3.38 -5.53 12.81
CA GLY A 216 3.53 -6.50 11.74
C GLY A 216 3.04 -7.86 12.21
N THR A 217 2.44 -8.62 11.29
CA THR A 217 1.97 -9.98 11.54
C THR A 217 2.29 -10.87 10.35
N ARG A 218 2.50 -12.16 10.63
CA ARG A 218 2.37 -13.20 9.61
C ARG A 218 0.91 -13.60 9.46
N ASN A 219 0.21 -12.97 8.53
CA ASN A 219 -1.19 -13.20 8.22
C ASN A 219 -1.36 -14.31 7.18
N CYS A 220 -1.46 -15.56 7.64
CA CYS A 220 -1.69 -16.73 6.79
C CYS A 220 -3.16 -16.87 6.33
N ARG A 221 -4.07 -16.06 6.87
CA ARG A 221 -5.48 -16.08 6.50
C ARG A 221 -5.79 -15.20 5.28
N GLY A 222 -4.83 -14.40 4.83
CA GLY A 222 -4.79 -13.81 3.48
C GLY A 222 -5.78 -12.68 3.24
N PHE A 223 -6.20 -11.97 4.29
CA PHE A 223 -7.00 -10.77 4.12
C PHE A 223 -6.82 -9.76 5.26
N SER A 224 -7.15 -8.51 4.98
CA SER A 224 -7.50 -7.48 5.96
C SER A 224 -8.77 -6.78 5.52
N ALA A 225 -9.48 -6.17 6.45
CA ALA A 225 -10.68 -5.40 6.16
C ALA A 225 -10.63 -4.03 6.84
N TYR A 226 -11.38 -3.08 6.30
CA TYR A 226 -11.57 -1.76 6.87
C TYR A 226 -13.04 -1.38 6.83
N LEU A 227 -13.60 -1.08 8.00
CA LEU A 227 -14.99 -0.65 8.14
C LEU A 227 -15.01 0.86 8.22
N CYS A 228 -15.66 1.51 7.25
CA CYS A 228 -15.91 2.94 7.23
C CYS A 228 -17.09 3.23 6.29
N HIS A 229 -17.72 4.40 6.41
CA HIS A 229 -18.79 4.84 5.49
C HIS A 229 -19.97 3.85 5.36
N ASN A 230 -20.31 3.13 6.43
CA ASN A 230 -21.32 2.04 6.42
C ASN A 230 -21.05 0.93 5.39
N ALA A 231 -19.80 0.77 4.98
CA ALA A 231 -19.35 -0.26 4.06
C ALA A 231 -18.06 -0.91 4.57
N MET A 232 -17.63 -1.96 3.90
CA MET A 232 -16.41 -2.69 4.22
C MET A 232 -15.53 -2.80 2.99
N PHE A 233 -14.32 -2.26 3.08
CA PHE A 233 -13.24 -2.53 2.15
C PHE A 233 -12.54 -3.82 2.56
N VAL A 234 -12.23 -4.71 1.60
CA VAL A 234 -11.52 -5.96 1.85
C VAL A 234 -10.31 -6.03 0.94
N LYS A 235 -9.11 -6.12 1.54
CA LYS A 235 -7.85 -6.39 0.83
C LYS A 235 -7.52 -7.87 1.00
N ARG A 236 -7.35 -8.59 -0.11
CA ARG A 236 -6.90 -9.98 -0.11
C ARG A 236 -5.47 -10.06 -0.63
N PHE A 237 -4.68 -10.94 -0.05
CA PHE A 237 -3.28 -11.13 -0.42
C PHE A 237 -2.81 -12.53 -0.04
N ALA A 238 -1.78 -13.03 -0.72
CA ALA A 238 -1.24 -14.34 -0.46
C ALA A 238 -0.35 -14.36 0.78
N CYS A 239 -0.24 -15.55 1.40
CA CYS A 239 0.81 -15.88 2.34
C CYS A 239 1.51 -17.14 1.84
N PHE A 240 2.78 -17.00 1.47
CA PHE A 240 3.57 -18.10 0.95
C PHE A 240 4.32 -18.80 2.10
N GLU A 241 4.36 -20.13 2.04
CA GLU A 241 5.12 -20.94 2.97
C GLU A 241 6.57 -21.09 2.50
N GLY A 242 7.52 -21.23 3.45
CA GLY A 242 8.93 -21.48 3.14
C GLY A 242 9.70 -20.32 2.50
N VAL A 243 9.11 -19.13 2.40
CA VAL A 243 9.76 -17.92 1.88
C VAL A 243 10.17 -16.98 3.00
N ASN A 244 11.17 -16.15 2.72
CA ASN A 244 11.61 -15.09 3.61
C ASN A 244 10.79 -13.83 3.34
N TYR A 245 10.01 -13.43 4.33
CA TYR A 245 9.38 -12.11 4.37
C TYR A 245 10.28 -11.12 5.13
N PRO A 246 10.15 -9.81 4.87
CA PRO A 246 10.84 -8.78 5.65
C PRO A 246 10.32 -8.74 7.09
N ASP A 247 10.89 -7.86 7.90
CA ASP A 247 10.36 -7.49 9.23
C ASP A 247 10.08 -8.70 10.12
N ASP A 248 11.06 -9.60 10.24
CA ASP A 248 10.98 -10.85 10.99
C ASP A 248 9.84 -11.81 10.58
N GLY A 249 9.52 -11.82 9.29
CA GLY A 249 8.58 -12.77 8.69
C GLY A 249 7.16 -12.22 8.50
N CYS A 250 7.00 -10.90 8.43
CA CYS A 250 5.71 -10.25 8.25
C CYS A 250 5.34 -10.12 6.77
N ASN A 251 4.15 -10.61 6.42
CA ASN A 251 3.53 -10.36 5.11
C ASN A 251 2.42 -9.29 5.19
N PHE A 252 2.13 -8.80 6.40
CA PHE A 252 1.09 -7.80 6.62
C PHE A 252 1.42 -6.90 7.81
N GLU A 253 1.22 -5.59 7.62
CA GLU A 253 1.39 -4.55 8.63
C GLU A 253 0.15 -3.65 8.72
N MET A 254 -0.07 -3.07 9.90
CA MET A 254 -0.97 -1.95 10.09
C MET A 254 -0.24 -0.82 10.82
N TYR A 255 -0.34 0.39 10.27
CA TYR A 255 0.17 1.62 10.88
C TYR A 255 -1.00 2.59 11.10
N THR A 256 -0.95 3.41 12.15
CA THR A 256 -1.87 4.55 12.27
C THR A 256 -1.26 5.73 13.01
N ASN A 257 -1.76 6.92 12.69
CA ASN A 257 -1.54 8.18 13.38
C ASN A 257 -2.82 9.04 13.32
N GLN A 258 -2.75 10.32 13.70
CA GLN A 258 -3.88 11.26 13.66
C GLN A 258 -4.44 11.54 12.25
N HIS A 259 -3.66 11.27 11.20
CA HIS A 259 -4.04 11.57 9.83
C HIS A 259 -4.75 10.39 9.17
N PHE A 260 -4.26 9.17 9.37
CA PHE A 260 -4.72 8.00 8.61
C PHE A 260 -4.42 6.67 9.33
N LEU A 261 -4.88 5.57 8.71
CA LEU A 261 -4.48 4.20 9.03
C LEU A 261 -4.04 3.51 7.74
N GLU A 262 -2.96 2.75 7.77
CA GLU A 262 -2.44 2.01 6.61
C GLU A 262 -2.72 0.50 6.74
N LEU A 263 -3.11 -0.11 5.63
CA LEU A 263 -3.17 -1.57 5.45
C LEU A 263 -2.08 -1.99 4.47
N GLU A 264 -1.04 -2.61 4.99
CA GLU A 264 0.22 -2.83 4.30
C GLU A 264 0.40 -4.32 4.03
N SER A 265 0.55 -4.71 2.77
CA SER A 265 0.86 -6.10 2.41
C SER A 265 2.26 -6.17 1.84
N LEU A 266 3.06 -7.11 2.32
CA LEU A 266 4.46 -7.27 1.97
C LEU A 266 4.66 -8.60 1.23
N GLY A 267 5.41 -8.54 0.13
CA GLY A 267 5.90 -9.68 -0.62
C GLY A 267 7.16 -10.27 0.01
N PRO A 268 7.54 -11.49 -0.37
CA PRO A 268 8.81 -12.07 0.06
C PRO A 268 10.00 -11.28 -0.48
N LEU A 269 11.10 -11.30 0.27
CA LEU A 269 12.39 -10.82 -0.19
C LEU A 269 12.96 -11.77 -1.24
N ALA A 270 13.38 -11.22 -2.38
CA ALA A 270 14.01 -11.97 -3.45
C ALA A 270 15.32 -11.29 -3.85
N SER A 271 16.31 -12.08 -4.26
CA SER A 271 17.48 -11.55 -4.99
C SER A 271 17.10 -11.48 -6.47
N VAL A 272 17.01 -10.27 -6.99
CA VAL A 272 16.51 -9.97 -8.34
C VAL A 272 17.70 -9.60 -9.22
N SER A 273 17.97 -10.40 -10.26
CA SER A 273 19.07 -10.14 -11.21
C SER A 273 18.75 -8.94 -12.11
N PRO A 274 19.76 -8.31 -12.74
CA PRO A 274 19.53 -7.33 -13.79
C PRO A 274 18.58 -7.85 -14.89
N GLY A 275 17.51 -7.12 -15.15
CA GLY A 275 16.46 -7.47 -16.11
C GLY A 275 15.34 -8.37 -15.57
N ASP A 276 15.53 -8.99 -14.40
CA ASP A 276 14.49 -9.81 -13.77
C ASP A 276 13.43 -8.93 -13.09
N THR A 277 12.21 -9.46 -12.97
CA THR A 277 11.06 -8.79 -12.36
C THR A 277 10.44 -9.70 -11.31
N ILE A 278 10.04 -9.10 -10.18
CA ILE A 278 9.20 -9.74 -9.16
C ILE A 278 7.82 -9.09 -9.10
#